data_AF-A0A067REC9-F1
#
_entry.id   AF-A0A067REC9-F1
#
_cell.length_a   1.000
_cell.length_b   1.000
_cell.length_c   1.000
_cell.angle_alpha   90.00
_cell.angle_beta   90.00
_cell.angle_gamma   90.00
#
_symmetry.space_group_name_H-M   'P 1'
#
loop_
_entity.id
_entity.type
_entity.pdbx_description
1 polymer ?
#
loop_
_entity_poly.entity_id
_entity_poly.type
_entity_poly.pdbx_seq_one_letter_code
_entity_poly.pdbx_strand_id
1 'polypeptide(L)'
;MPATVNMPSGAQLEFVNPKEGVKIPAVVMNTREGCRMWWSVQQDPGHEYFNLAEVVGLGDTVIVTLEESKDKFGREFPLVIPGPTGIWPGLKDNAVYKLRLSVVCPSEPVKSYADFLITTNSPPTVKFLKVSPVKGEALRTRFIFSTDLADDFSADYPLLYKYGYRFSDQEQIHFFSTSNVDLQVTTILPAGELFFFFLCMLFD
;
A
#
# COMPACT_ATOMS: atom_id res chain seq x y z
N MET A 1 26.64 -14.54 23.22
CA MET A 1 26.15 -14.65 21.84
C MET A 1 25.85 -13.25 21.34
N PRO A 2 26.09 -12.94 20.06
CA PRO A 2 25.79 -11.64 19.49
C PRO A 2 24.29 -11.36 19.47
N ALA A 3 23.93 -10.08 19.50
CA ALA A 3 22.53 -9.68 19.28
C ALA A 3 22.07 -10.18 17.91
N THR A 4 20.92 -10.84 17.87
CA THR A 4 20.37 -11.39 16.63
C THR A 4 19.02 -10.76 16.39
N VAL A 5 18.81 -10.21 15.20
CA VAL A 5 17.49 -9.74 14.79
C VAL A 5 16.74 -10.94 14.22
N ASN A 6 15.71 -11.39 14.93
CA ASN A 6 14.84 -12.45 14.47
C ASN A 6 13.52 -11.84 13.97
N MET A 7 13.09 -12.34 12.82
CA MET A 7 11.77 -12.05 12.29
C MET A 7 10.88 -13.26 12.57
N PRO A 8 9.62 -13.06 12.97
CA PRO A 8 8.68 -14.17 13.03
C PRO A 8 8.70 -14.87 11.67
N SER A 9 9.00 -16.18 11.68
CA SER A 9 9.10 -17.03 10.50
C SER A 9 7.71 -17.18 9.89
N GLY A 10 7.38 -16.22 9.04
CA GLY A 10 6.04 -16.06 8.49
C GLY A 10 5.83 -14.71 7.82
N ALA A 11 6.90 -14.05 7.32
CA ALA A 11 6.78 -12.92 6.40
C ALA A 11 6.20 -13.42 5.07
N GLN A 12 4.96 -13.89 5.12
CA GLN A 12 4.06 -13.94 3.99
C GLN A 12 3.99 -12.52 3.42
N LEU A 13 3.80 -12.45 2.10
CA LEU A 13 3.40 -11.24 1.41
C LEU A 13 2.08 -10.75 2.04
N GLU A 14 2.16 -9.99 3.12
CA GLU A 14 1.01 -9.31 3.69
C GLU A 14 0.77 -8.08 2.81
N PHE A 15 -0.28 -8.15 1.99
CA PHE A 15 -0.80 -6.97 1.31
C PHE A 15 -1.40 -6.06 2.37
N VAL A 16 -0.77 -4.91 2.59
CA VAL A 16 -1.20 -3.91 3.56
C VAL A 16 -1.73 -2.71 2.80
N ASN A 17 -2.88 -2.17 3.22
CA ASN A 17 -3.39 -0.91 2.68
C ASN A 17 -2.44 0.23 3.07
N PRO A 18 -1.67 0.82 2.13
CA PRO A 18 -0.70 1.85 2.47
C PRO A 18 -1.35 3.12 3.01
N LYS A 19 -2.67 3.31 2.82
CA LYS A 19 -3.42 4.44 3.39
C LYS A 19 -3.63 4.33 4.90
N GLU A 20 -3.63 3.11 5.44
CA GLU A 20 -3.78 2.87 6.88
C GLU A 20 -2.42 2.85 7.60
N GLY A 21 -1.33 2.78 6.83
CA GLY A 21 0.03 2.64 7.33
C GLY A 21 0.51 1.20 7.33
N VAL A 22 1.81 1.02 7.56
CA VAL A 22 2.51 -0.27 7.51
C VAL A 22 3.21 -0.51 8.83
N LYS A 23 2.94 -1.67 9.45
CA LYS A 23 3.67 -2.13 10.63
C LYS A 23 4.59 -3.28 10.26
N ILE A 24 5.89 -3.09 10.46
CA ILE A 24 6.90 -4.12 10.29
C ILE A 24 7.21 -4.69 11.68
N PRO A 25 6.74 -5.89 12.04
CA PRO A 25 7.08 -6.51 13.31
C PRO A 25 8.57 -6.89 13.30
N ALA A 26 9.29 -6.70 14.39
CA ALA A 26 10.66 -7.18 14.52
C ALA A 26 10.96 -7.56 15.97
N VAL A 27 11.76 -8.60 16.18
CA VAL A 27 12.20 -9.02 17.52
C VAL A 27 13.71 -9.07 17.57
N VAL A 28 14.32 -8.40 18.54
CA VAL A 28 15.77 -8.43 18.76
C VAL A 28 16.09 -9.34 19.94
N MET A 29 16.82 -10.41 19.68
CA MET A 29 17.27 -11.38 20.67
C MET A 29 18.66 -11.04 21.20
N ASN A 30 18.98 -11.56 22.39
CA ASN A 30 20.31 -11.48 23.01
C ASN A 30 20.81 -10.04 23.24
N THR A 31 19.90 -9.09 23.42
CA THR A 31 20.26 -7.71 23.77
C THR A 31 20.87 -7.64 25.17
N ARG A 32 21.85 -6.76 25.35
CA ARG A 32 22.50 -6.45 26.63
C ARG A 32 22.29 -4.98 26.98
N GLU A 33 22.52 -4.64 28.23
CA GLU A 33 22.53 -3.25 28.66
C GLU A 33 23.45 -2.40 27.77
N GLY A 34 22.95 -1.25 27.35
CA GLY A 34 23.67 -0.31 26.48
C GLY A 34 23.65 -0.66 24.99
N CYS A 35 23.02 -1.78 24.57
CA CYS A 35 22.81 -2.04 23.16
C CYS A 35 21.95 -0.93 22.54
N ARG A 36 22.38 -0.45 21.38
CA ARG A 36 21.75 0.61 20.59
C ARG A 36 21.04 0.02 19.40
N MET A 37 19.76 0.35 19.24
CA MET A 37 18.91 -0.17 18.18
C MET A 37 18.20 0.97 17.47
N TRP A 38 18.16 0.90 16.15
CA TRP A 38 17.50 1.93 15.35
C TRP A 38 17.09 1.39 13.98
N TRP A 39 16.04 2.00 13.44
CA TRP A 39 15.60 1.81 12.07
C TRP A 39 16.24 2.85 11.16
N SER A 40 16.48 2.49 9.91
CA SER A 40 17.01 3.41 8.90
C SER A 40 16.53 3.03 7.51
N VAL A 41 16.18 4.02 6.69
CA VAL A 41 15.89 3.82 5.27
C VAL A 41 17.22 3.87 4.52
N GLN A 42 17.54 2.82 3.76
CA GLN A 42 18.79 2.72 3.01
C GLN A 42 18.65 3.48 1.68
N GLN A 43 19.70 4.23 1.32
CA GLN A 43 19.79 4.96 0.05
C GLN A 43 20.60 4.14 -0.97
N ASP A 44 20.19 2.89 -1.19
CA ASP A 44 20.84 1.99 -2.15
C ASP A 44 20.29 2.27 -3.57
N PRO A 45 21.09 2.11 -4.64
CA PRO A 45 20.60 2.25 -6.01
C PRO A 45 19.35 1.39 -6.28
N GLY A 46 18.39 1.96 -6.99
CA GLY A 46 17.11 1.30 -7.30
C GLY A 46 16.08 1.30 -6.17
N HIS A 47 16.37 1.94 -5.03
CA HIS A 47 15.44 2.07 -3.92
C HIS A 47 15.07 3.54 -3.68
N GLU A 48 13.78 3.77 -3.41
CA GLU A 48 13.26 5.04 -2.94
C GLU A 48 13.54 5.22 -1.44
N TYR A 49 13.58 6.49 -1.02
CA TYR A 49 13.86 6.84 0.37
C TYR A 49 12.98 8.00 0.86
N PHE A 50 12.80 8.05 2.17
CA PHE A 50 12.13 9.15 2.86
C PHE A 50 12.82 9.41 4.20
N ASN A 51 12.59 10.58 4.78
CA ASN A 51 13.14 10.90 6.09
C ASN A 51 12.34 10.20 7.19
N LEU A 52 12.87 9.10 7.71
CA LEU A 52 12.23 8.33 8.75
C LEU A 52 11.95 9.17 10.01
N ALA A 53 12.86 10.07 10.40
CA ALA A 53 12.67 10.90 11.60
C ALA A 53 11.49 11.86 11.47
N GLU A 54 11.24 12.41 10.27
CA GLU A 54 10.09 13.28 10.01
C GLU A 54 8.77 12.50 9.98
N VAL A 55 8.81 11.24 9.54
CA VAL A 55 7.60 10.43 9.31
C VAL A 55 7.14 9.69 10.57
N VAL A 56 8.07 9.08 11.31
CA VAL A 56 7.74 8.24 12.48
C VAL A 56 8.15 8.87 13.81
N GLY A 57 8.85 10.01 13.81
CA GLY A 57 9.41 10.62 15.01
C GLY A 57 10.54 9.82 15.68
N LEU A 58 10.86 8.63 15.15
CA LEU A 58 11.90 7.71 15.64
C LEU A 58 13.30 8.11 15.15
N GLY A 59 13.64 9.40 15.31
CA GLY A 59 15.03 9.84 15.18
C GLY A 59 15.96 9.26 16.26
N ASP A 60 15.39 8.69 17.32
CA ASP A 60 16.14 8.24 18.47
C ASP A 60 16.57 6.77 18.36
N THR A 61 17.87 6.59 18.53
CA THR A 61 18.45 5.31 18.86
C THR A 61 17.93 4.88 20.22
N VAL A 62 17.26 3.73 20.29
CA VAL A 62 16.81 3.18 21.56
C VAL A 62 17.97 2.44 22.21
N ILE A 63 18.26 2.81 23.46
CA ILE A 63 19.28 2.18 24.28
C ILE A 63 18.61 1.16 25.20
N VAL A 64 19.06 -0.08 25.17
CA VAL A 64 18.55 -1.15 26.03
C VAL A 64 18.99 -0.89 27.47
N THR A 65 18.03 -0.81 28.37
CA THR A 65 18.27 -0.63 29.81
C THR A 65 18.67 -1.94 30.50
N LEU A 66 19.17 -1.85 31.73
CA LEU A 66 19.50 -3.03 32.53
C LEU A 66 18.28 -3.94 32.77
N GLU A 67 17.10 -3.38 33.00
CA GLU A 67 15.88 -4.16 33.21
C GLU A 67 15.46 -4.90 31.94
N GLU A 68 15.48 -4.21 30.80
CA GLU A 68 15.17 -4.81 29.50
C GLU A 68 16.18 -5.88 29.09
N SER A 69 17.45 -5.75 29.49
CA SER A 69 18.49 -6.76 29.21
C SER A 69 18.28 -8.09 29.91
N LYS A 70 17.42 -8.14 30.93
CA LYS A 70 17.08 -9.39 31.65
C LYS A 70 16.01 -10.20 30.92
N ASP A 71 15.34 -9.62 29.93
CA ASP A 71 14.34 -10.32 29.12
C ASP A 71 15.02 -11.38 28.24
N LYS A 72 14.60 -12.63 28.42
CA LYS A 72 15.14 -13.80 27.69
C LYS A 72 14.35 -14.13 26.42
N PHE A 73 13.16 -13.54 26.25
CA PHE A 73 12.25 -13.88 25.15
C PHE A 73 12.46 -13.03 23.89
N GLY A 74 13.34 -12.03 23.97
CA GLY A 74 13.61 -11.09 22.89
C GLY A 74 12.73 -9.86 22.96
N ARG A 75 13.26 -8.74 22.48
CA ARG A 75 12.60 -7.44 22.56
C ARG A 75 11.89 -7.12 21.26
N GLU A 76 10.59 -6.86 21.32
CA GLU A 76 9.86 -6.31 20.18
C GLU A 76 10.37 -4.91 19.85
N PHE A 77 10.65 -4.68 18.57
CA PHE A 77 11.11 -3.38 18.06
C PHE A 77 10.47 -3.07 16.70
N PRO A 78 9.12 -3.02 16.64
CA PRO A 78 8.43 -2.85 15.38
C PRO A 78 8.69 -1.46 14.80
N LEU A 79 8.68 -1.36 13.47
CA LEU A 79 8.57 -0.08 12.79
C LEU A 79 7.11 0.15 12.39
N VAL A 80 6.56 1.32 12.73
CA VAL A 80 5.22 1.73 12.32
C VAL A 80 5.34 2.93 11.41
N ILE A 81 5.14 2.72 10.10
CA ILE A 81 5.09 3.79 9.11
C ILE A 81 3.61 4.22 9.00
N PRO A 82 3.26 5.47 9.30
CA PRO A 82 1.88 5.93 9.16
C PRO A 82 1.47 5.98 7.68
N GLY A 83 0.15 5.89 7.45
CA GLY A 83 -0.44 6.28 6.18
C GLY A 83 -0.29 7.78 5.92
N PRO A 84 -0.79 8.27 4.77
CA PRO A 84 -0.72 9.69 4.43
C PRO A 84 -1.31 10.58 5.53
N THR A 85 -0.62 11.65 5.87
CA THR A 85 -1.08 12.70 6.80
C THR A 85 -1.01 14.06 6.10
N GLY A 86 -1.42 15.13 6.79
CA GLY A 86 -1.34 16.50 6.23
C GLY A 86 0.09 16.95 5.87
N ILE A 87 1.12 16.30 6.42
CA ILE A 87 2.55 16.62 6.18
C ILE A 87 3.31 15.49 5.46
N TRP A 88 2.81 14.26 5.55
CA TRP A 88 3.45 13.08 4.96
C TRP A 88 2.56 12.56 3.81
N PRO A 89 3.01 12.60 2.54
CA PRO A 89 2.18 12.17 1.42
C PRO A 89 1.93 10.66 1.37
N GLY A 90 2.62 9.86 2.19
CA GLY A 90 2.62 8.40 2.10
C GLY A 90 3.80 7.86 1.28
N LEU A 91 3.88 6.54 1.21
CA LEU A 91 4.82 5.87 0.32
C LEU A 91 4.41 6.15 -1.13
N LYS A 92 5.40 6.44 -2.00
CA LYS A 92 5.18 6.58 -3.45
C LYS A 92 4.64 5.28 -4.03
N ASP A 93 3.81 5.40 -5.06
CA ASP A 93 3.36 4.28 -5.88
C ASP A 93 4.53 3.71 -6.71
N ASN A 94 4.48 2.41 -7.04
CA ASN A 94 5.47 1.70 -7.87
C ASN A 94 6.93 1.88 -7.44
N ALA A 95 7.16 1.87 -6.13
CA ALA A 95 8.46 2.11 -5.53
C ALA A 95 8.91 0.92 -4.70
N VAL A 96 10.23 0.76 -4.61
CA VAL A 96 10.85 -0.22 -3.71
C VAL A 96 11.62 0.53 -2.64
N TYR A 97 11.33 0.27 -1.38
CA TYR A 97 12.04 0.84 -0.23
C TYR A 97 12.83 -0.25 0.47
N LYS A 98 14.04 0.08 0.90
CA LYS A 98 14.85 -0.80 1.74
C LYS A 98 15.02 -0.19 3.12
N LEU A 99 14.49 -0.87 4.13
CA LEU A 99 14.60 -0.48 5.53
C LEU A 99 15.53 -1.44 6.25
N ARG A 100 16.32 -0.93 7.20
CA ARG A 100 17.28 -1.71 7.96
C ARG A 100 17.08 -1.47 9.45
N LEU A 101 16.85 -2.53 10.19
CA LEU A 101 16.99 -2.55 11.64
C LEU A 101 18.45 -2.86 11.98
N SER A 102 19.11 -1.94 12.67
CA SER A 102 20.51 -2.04 13.08
C SER A 102 20.61 -2.19 14.60
N VAL A 103 21.54 -3.03 15.05
CA VAL A 103 21.85 -3.26 16.47
C VAL A 103 23.36 -3.22 16.69
N VAL A 104 23.79 -2.44 17.68
CA VAL A 104 25.20 -2.37 18.12
C VAL A 104 25.26 -2.45 19.63
N CYS A 105 26.04 -3.40 20.16
CA CYS A 105 26.20 -3.59 21.60
C CYS A 105 27.59 -3.13 22.08
N PRO A 106 27.74 -2.52 23.27
CA PRO A 106 29.00 -1.94 23.72
C PRO A 106 30.18 -2.92 23.80
N SER A 107 29.89 -4.21 24.02
CA SER A 107 30.88 -5.28 24.17
C SER A 107 31.10 -6.08 22.89
N GLU A 108 30.51 -5.67 21.76
CA GLU A 108 30.58 -6.40 20.50
C GLU A 108 31.05 -5.48 19.36
N PRO A 109 32.16 -5.83 18.67
CA PRO A 109 32.63 -5.03 17.54
C PRO A 109 31.77 -5.21 16.29
N VAL A 110 30.93 -6.24 16.25
CA VAL A 110 30.11 -6.60 15.09
C VAL A 110 28.74 -5.95 15.21
N LYS A 111 28.37 -5.19 14.19
CA LYS A 111 27.02 -4.66 14.01
C LYS A 111 26.13 -5.76 13.43
N SER A 112 25.03 -6.07 14.10
CA SER A 112 23.99 -6.95 13.56
C SER A 112 22.93 -6.10 12.86
N TYR A 113 22.37 -6.61 11.76
CA TYR A 113 21.29 -5.93 11.06
C TYR A 113 20.36 -6.91 10.35
N ALA A 114 19.15 -6.46 10.05
CA ALA A 114 18.21 -7.12 9.14
C ALA A 114 17.62 -6.09 8.17
N ASP A 115 17.49 -6.49 6.90
CA ASP A 115 16.93 -5.66 5.83
C ASP A 115 15.49 -6.09 5.49
N PHE A 116 14.68 -5.10 5.15
CA PHE A 116 13.27 -5.22 4.81
C PHE A 116 13.02 -4.49 3.50
N LEU A 117 12.32 -5.16 2.60
CA LEU A 117 11.90 -4.57 1.34
C LEU A 117 10.40 -4.32 1.40
N ILE A 118 10.00 -3.08 1.14
CA ILE A 118 8.61 -2.74 0.85
C ILE A 118 8.53 -2.45 -0.63
N THR A 119 7.69 -3.19 -1.33
CA THR A 119 7.33 -2.89 -2.72
C THR A 119 5.91 -2.34 -2.71
N THR A 120 5.74 -1.11 -3.18
CA THR A 120 4.43 -0.51 -3.36
C THR A 120 3.93 -0.75 -4.78
N ASN A 121 2.62 -0.92 -4.90
CA ASN A 121 1.94 -1.05 -6.17
C ASN A 121 1.15 0.24 -6.47
N SER A 122 0.88 0.52 -7.74
CA SER A 122 -0.01 1.59 -8.18
C SER A 122 -1.43 1.07 -8.43
N PRO A 123 -2.45 1.92 -8.34
CA PRO A 123 -3.77 1.59 -8.88
C PRO A 123 -3.70 1.26 -10.39
N PRO A 124 -4.63 0.43 -10.91
CA PRO A 124 -4.64 0.08 -12.31
C PRO A 124 -4.87 1.31 -13.19
N THR A 125 -4.23 1.37 -14.35
CA THR A 125 -4.40 2.48 -15.30
C THR A 125 -5.67 2.28 -16.14
N VAL A 126 -6.70 3.07 -15.83
CA VAL A 126 -8.01 3.05 -16.50
C VAL A 126 -7.90 3.52 -17.95
N LYS A 127 -8.49 2.77 -18.89
CA LYS A 127 -8.65 3.19 -20.29
C LYS A 127 -9.94 4.02 -20.48
N PHE A 128 -10.02 4.74 -21.58
CA PHE A 128 -11.19 5.58 -21.85
C PHE A 128 -12.47 4.76 -22.00
N LEU A 129 -13.48 5.13 -21.21
CA LEU A 129 -14.84 4.64 -21.37
C LEU A 129 -15.44 5.18 -22.68
N LYS A 130 -15.86 4.27 -23.55
CA LYS A 130 -16.56 4.56 -24.81
C LYS A 130 -18.04 4.26 -24.62
N VAL A 131 -18.91 5.17 -25.05
CA VAL A 131 -20.36 5.02 -24.96
C VAL A 131 -20.99 5.22 -26.33
N SER A 132 -21.84 4.28 -26.76
CA SER A 132 -22.55 4.33 -28.04
C SER A 132 -24.01 3.89 -27.88
N PRO A 133 -25.00 4.68 -28.33
CA PRO A 133 -24.86 6.03 -28.87
C PRO A 133 -24.55 7.05 -27.77
N VAL A 134 -23.99 8.22 -28.12
CA VAL A 134 -23.68 9.28 -27.14
C VAL A 134 -24.90 10.04 -26.62
N LYS A 135 -26.06 9.88 -27.29
CA LYS A 135 -27.35 10.48 -26.94
C LYS A 135 -28.47 9.49 -27.29
N GLY A 136 -29.59 9.59 -26.60
CA GLY A 136 -30.74 8.72 -26.82
C GLY A 136 -31.99 9.19 -26.11
N GLU A 137 -33.07 8.45 -26.31
CA GLU A 137 -34.33 8.62 -25.58
C GLU A 137 -34.31 7.72 -24.34
N ALA A 138 -34.63 8.30 -23.19
CA ALA A 138 -34.69 7.58 -21.93
C ALA A 138 -35.63 6.37 -21.99
N LEU A 139 -35.29 5.31 -21.25
CA LEU A 139 -36.06 4.06 -21.16
C LEU A 139 -36.24 3.31 -22.51
N ARG A 140 -35.64 3.79 -23.61
CA ARG A 140 -35.77 3.20 -24.95
C ARG A 140 -34.44 2.92 -25.60
N THR A 141 -33.54 3.89 -25.60
CA THR A 141 -32.24 3.73 -26.23
C THR A 141 -31.38 2.76 -25.43
N ARG A 142 -30.88 1.72 -26.09
CA ARG A 142 -29.85 0.85 -25.55
C ARG A 142 -28.49 1.53 -25.73
N PHE A 143 -27.80 1.72 -24.62
CA PHE A 143 -26.46 2.26 -24.58
C PHE A 143 -25.46 1.13 -24.36
N ILE A 144 -24.43 1.11 -25.19
CA ILE A 144 -23.31 0.20 -25.10
C ILE A 144 -22.15 0.97 -24.50
N PHE A 145 -21.67 0.47 -23.36
CA PHE A 145 -20.50 0.96 -22.65
C PHE A 145 -19.38 -0.03 -22.90
N SER A 146 -18.21 0.44 -23.30
CA SER A 146 -17.04 -0.40 -23.47
C SER A 146 -15.76 0.30 -23.07
N THR A 147 -14.76 -0.49 -22.71
CA THR A 147 -13.40 -0.05 -22.41
C THR A 147 -12.40 -1.02 -23.03
N ASP A 148 -11.16 -0.57 -23.16
CA ASP A 148 -10.05 -1.47 -23.43
C ASP A 148 -9.54 -2.04 -22.09
N LEU A 149 -8.77 -3.14 -22.12
CA LEU A 149 -8.14 -3.71 -20.92
C LEU A 149 -7.29 -2.63 -20.22
N ALA A 150 -7.48 -2.49 -18.92
CA ALA A 150 -6.60 -1.65 -18.11
C ALA A 150 -5.21 -2.25 -18.03
N ASP A 151 -4.22 -1.37 -17.86
CA ASP A 151 -2.83 -1.77 -17.65
C ASP A 151 -2.57 -1.85 -16.15
N ASP A 152 -2.07 -3.00 -15.69
CA ASP A 152 -1.61 -3.20 -14.32
C ASP A 152 -0.53 -4.30 -14.26
N PHE A 153 0.00 -4.60 -13.08
CA PHE A 153 0.91 -5.73 -12.93
C PHE A 153 0.18 -7.05 -13.15
N SER A 154 0.87 -8.01 -13.78
CA SER A 154 0.28 -9.31 -14.12
C SER A 154 -0.25 -10.09 -12.91
N ALA A 155 0.26 -9.80 -11.71
CA ALA A 155 -0.17 -10.44 -10.48
C ALA A 155 -1.52 -9.92 -9.95
N ASP A 156 -1.95 -8.74 -10.40
CA ASP A 156 -3.20 -8.09 -9.93
C ASP A 156 -4.43 -8.50 -10.74
N TYR A 157 -4.25 -9.25 -11.83
CA TYR A 157 -5.36 -9.74 -12.63
C TYR A 157 -6.01 -10.97 -11.98
N PRO A 158 -7.34 -11.14 -12.12
CA PRO A 158 -8.24 -10.32 -12.94
C PRO A 158 -8.76 -9.07 -12.23
N LEU A 159 -8.81 -7.94 -12.95
CA LEU A 159 -9.35 -6.67 -12.44
C LEU A 159 -10.89 -6.65 -12.51
N LEU A 160 -11.54 -6.07 -11.51
CA LEU A 160 -12.99 -5.92 -11.45
C LEU A 160 -13.44 -4.59 -12.06
N TYR A 161 -14.16 -4.63 -13.18
CA TYR A 161 -14.71 -3.45 -13.87
C TYR A 161 -16.13 -3.17 -13.42
N LYS A 162 -16.41 -1.93 -13.00
CA LYS A 162 -17.74 -1.45 -12.60
C LYS A 162 -18.18 -0.29 -13.49
N TYR A 163 -19.33 -0.46 -14.15
CA TYR A 163 -19.91 0.54 -15.02
C TYR A 163 -21.06 1.24 -14.33
N GLY A 164 -21.07 2.57 -14.40
CA GLY A 164 -22.09 3.37 -13.74
C GLY A 164 -22.40 4.68 -14.46
N TYR A 165 -23.46 5.33 -14.00
CA TYR A 165 -23.83 6.68 -14.40
C TYR A 165 -24.19 7.51 -13.17
N ARG A 166 -24.14 8.83 -13.28
CA ARG A 166 -24.80 9.74 -12.35
C ARG A 166 -25.63 10.75 -13.10
N PHE A 167 -26.67 11.26 -12.45
CA PHE A 167 -27.40 12.42 -12.91
C PHE A 167 -26.58 13.69 -12.67
N SER A 168 -26.73 14.71 -13.52
CA SER A 168 -25.95 15.94 -13.41
C SER A 168 -26.15 16.69 -12.08
N ASP A 169 -27.33 16.55 -11.48
CA ASP A 169 -27.76 17.16 -10.22
C ASP A 169 -27.49 16.29 -8.99
N GLN A 170 -26.89 15.11 -9.18
CA GLN A 170 -26.59 14.16 -8.11
C GLN A 170 -25.09 13.84 -8.04
N GLU A 171 -24.60 13.67 -6.82
CA GLU A 171 -23.23 13.21 -6.57
C GLU A 171 -23.13 11.68 -6.58
N GLN A 172 -24.25 10.98 -6.36
CA GLN A 172 -24.25 9.53 -6.27
C GLN A 172 -24.07 8.87 -7.65
N ILE A 173 -23.10 7.96 -7.74
CA ILE A 173 -22.90 7.10 -8.90
C ILE A 173 -23.76 5.84 -8.74
N HIS A 174 -24.59 5.56 -9.74
CA HIS A 174 -25.37 4.33 -9.86
C HIS A 174 -24.63 3.32 -10.72
N PHE A 175 -24.07 2.29 -10.09
CA PHE A 175 -23.45 1.17 -10.80
C PHE A 175 -24.52 0.19 -11.27
N PHE A 176 -24.46 -0.20 -12.53
CA PHE A 176 -25.44 -1.10 -13.15
C PHE A 176 -24.81 -2.41 -13.65
N SER A 177 -23.49 -2.50 -13.68
CA SER A 177 -22.77 -3.72 -14.07
C SER A 177 -21.43 -3.82 -13.37
N THR A 178 -21.02 -5.05 -13.11
CA THR A 178 -19.75 -5.41 -12.49
C THR A 178 -19.28 -6.72 -13.13
N SER A 179 -18.08 -6.75 -13.69
CA SER A 179 -17.51 -7.94 -14.33
C SER A 179 -15.98 -7.89 -14.29
N ASN A 180 -15.35 -9.04 -14.14
CA ASN A 180 -13.90 -9.21 -14.25
C ASN A 180 -13.47 -9.81 -15.61
N VAL A 181 -14.43 -10.02 -16.52
CA VAL A 181 -14.21 -10.57 -17.87
C VAL A 181 -14.77 -9.64 -18.94
N ASP A 182 -15.96 -9.09 -18.71
CA ASP A 182 -16.67 -8.29 -19.72
C ASP A 182 -16.18 -6.84 -19.72
N LEU A 183 -15.53 -6.46 -20.82
CA LEU A 183 -15.12 -5.09 -21.10
C LEU A 183 -16.19 -4.30 -21.85
N GLN A 184 -17.38 -4.89 -22.01
CA GLN A 184 -18.51 -4.30 -22.69
C GLN A 184 -19.81 -4.70 -22.00
N VAL A 185 -20.66 -3.72 -21.76
CA VAL A 185 -21.99 -3.91 -21.17
C VAL A 185 -23.01 -3.06 -21.91
N THR A 186 -24.22 -3.59 -22.05
CA THR A 186 -25.37 -2.87 -22.57
C THR A 186 -26.36 -2.59 -21.46
N THR A 187 -26.88 -1.35 -21.39
CA THR A 187 -27.96 -0.99 -20.47
C THR A 187 -28.95 -0.02 -21.12
N ILE A 188 -30.12 0.13 -20.50
CA ILE A 188 -31.11 1.16 -20.82
C ILE A 188 -31.15 2.13 -19.64
N LEU A 189 -30.90 3.40 -19.91
CA LEU A 189 -30.82 4.43 -18.86
C LEU A 189 -32.21 4.89 -18.42
N PRO A 190 -32.37 5.29 -17.14
CA PRO A 190 -33.62 5.84 -16.62
C PRO A 190 -33.98 7.18 -17.27
N ALA A 191 -35.17 7.71 -16.96
CA ALA A 191 -35.53 9.07 -17.33
C ALA A 191 -34.61 10.11 -16.66
N GLY A 192 -34.04 11.00 -17.47
CA GLY A 192 -33.16 12.07 -17.03
C GLY A 192 -32.68 12.91 -18.21
N GLU A 193 -32.34 14.18 -17.95
CA GLU A 193 -31.92 15.12 -18.99
C GLU A 193 -30.42 15.02 -19.31
N LEU A 194 -29.59 14.75 -18.31
CA LEU A 194 -28.13 14.76 -18.42
C LEU A 194 -27.50 13.67 -17.54
N PHE A 195 -26.69 12.82 -18.16
CA PHE A 195 -25.94 11.75 -17.50
C PHE A 195 -24.44 11.97 -17.67
N PHE A 196 -23.69 11.72 -16.60
CA PHE A 196 -22.24 11.52 -16.66
C PHE A 196 -21.94 10.04 -16.47
N PHE A 197 -21.05 9.50 -17.30
CA PHE A 197 -20.72 8.08 -17.32
C PHE A 197 -19.41 7.81 -16.59
N PHE A 198 -19.37 6.71 -15.85
CA PHE A 198 -18.25 6.34 -14.99
C PHE A 198 -17.83 4.90 -15.23
N LEU A 199 -16.52 4.70 -15.23
CA LEU A 199 -15.86 3.41 -15.14
C LEU A 199 -15.00 3.43 -13.87
N CYS A 200 -15.23 2.46 -13.00
CA CYS A 200 -14.42 2.24 -11.80
C CYS A 200 -13.77 0.86 -11.90
N MET A 201 -12.55 0.73 -11.40
CA MET A 201 -11.83 -0.53 -11.34
C MET A 201 -11.34 -0.77 -9.92
N LEU A 202 -11.45 -2.01 -9.48
CA LEU A 202 -11.02 -2.44 -8.16
C LEU A 202 -10.21 -3.72 -8.30
N PHE A 203 -9.25 -3.89 -7.40
CA PHE A 203 -8.71 -5.20 -7.07
C PHE A 203 -9.81 -6.02 -6.39
N ASP A 204 -9.89 -7.31 -6.69
CA ASP A 204 -10.78 -8.26 -6.00
C ASP A 204 -10.14 -8.74 -4.69
#